data_AF-A0A7Y6ARI5-F1
#
_entry.id   AF-A0A7Y6ARI5-F1
#
_cell.length_a   1.000
_cell.length_b   1.000
_cell.length_c   1.000
_cell.angle_alpha   90.00
_cell.angle_beta   90.00
_cell.angle_gamma   90.00
#
_symmetry.space_group_name_H-M   'P 1'
#
loop_
_entity.id
_entity.type
_entity.pdbx_description
1 polymer ?
#
loop_
_entity_poly.entity_id
_entity_poly.type
_entity_poly.pdbx_seq_one_letter_code
_entity_poly.pdbx_strand_id
1 'polypeptide(L)' 'MSDSVQTTVKCQDPGDGSGDVIIDLPSDVLAAMNIGLGDLLTIELVDGSILLKPIRDADTKS' A
#
# COMPACT_ATOMS: atom_id res chain seq x y z
N MET A 1 -18.48 -5.62 -11.29
CA MET A 1 -18.11 -6.08 -9.95
C MET A 1 -16.64 -5.76 -9.83
N SER A 2 -16.26 -4.86 -8.92
CA SER A 2 -14.85 -4.61 -8.63
C SER A 2 -14.43 -5.74 -7.71
N ASP A 3 -13.65 -6.70 -8.21
CA ASP A 3 -13.19 -7.81 -7.39
C ASP A 3 -12.28 -7.24 -6.28
N SER A 4 -12.75 -7.32 -5.04
CA SER A 4 -11.99 -6.89 -3.87
C SER A 4 -10.99 -8.00 -3.52
N VAL A 5 -9.70 -7.75 -3.77
CA VAL A 5 -8.63 -8.67 -3.33
C VAL A 5 -8.38 -8.42 -1.85
N GLN A 6 -8.75 -9.39 -1.02
CA GLN A 6 -8.46 -9.38 0.41
C GLN A 6 -7.34 -10.36 0.72
N THR A 7 -6.30 -9.89 1.40
CA THR A 7 -5.19 -10.73 1.86
C THR A 7 -4.88 -10.46 3.31
N THR A 8 -4.24 -11.43 3.98
CA THR A 8 -3.68 -11.26 5.32
C THR A 8 -2.18 -11.41 5.23
N VAL A 9 -1.47 -10.39 5.73
CA VAL A 9 -0.01 -10.32 5.71
C VAL A 9 0.53 -10.33 7.13
N LYS A 10 1.79 -10.73 7.29
CA LYS A 10 2.47 -10.67 8.58
C LYS A 10 3.15 -9.31 8.73
N CYS A 11 2.83 -8.61 9.82
CA CYS A 11 3.60 -7.46 10.26
C CYS A 11 4.96 -7.93 10.77
N GLN A 12 6.03 -7.30 10.29
CA GLN A 12 7.40 -7.60 10.68
C GLN A 12 7.98 -6.43 11.46
N ASP A 13 8.66 -6.74 12.55
CA ASP A 13 9.50 -5.78 13.27
C ASP A 13 10.81 -5.61 12.50
N PRO A 14 11.19 -4.39 12.09
CA PRO A 14 12.45 -4.13 11.39
C PRO A 14 13.67 -4.44 12.27
N GLY A 15 13.49 -4.51 13.60
CA GLY A 15 14.54 -4.89 14.54
C GLY A 15 15.60 -3.81 14.75
N ASP A 16 15.32 -2.58 14.31
CA ASP A 16 16.20 -1.42 14.46
C ASP A 16 15.88 -0.58 15.71
N GLY A 17 14.80 -0.94 16.43
CA GLY A 17 14.34 -0.24 17.62
C GLY A 17 13.68 1.11 17.36
N SER A 18 13.33 1.42 16.10
CA SER A 18 12.66 2.68 15.75
C SER A 18 11.15 2.66 16.05
N GLY A 19 10.58 1.46 16.21
CA GLY A 19 9.16 1.26 16.50
C GLY A 19 8.27 1.31 15.26
N ASP A 20 8.87 1.21 14.07
CA ASP A 20 8.19 1.03 12.80
C ASP A 20 7.83 -0.45 12.54
N VAL A 21 7.09 -0.69 11.46
CA VAL A 21 6.62 -2.02 11.04
C VAL A 21 6.77 -2.14 9.54
N ILE A 22 7.34 -3.25 9.10
CA ILE A 22 7.38 -3.64 7.69
C ILE A 22 6.15 -4.50 7.37
N ILE A 23 5.45 -4.12 6.32
CA ILE A 23 4.32 -4.87 5.76
C ILE A 23 4.65 -5.22 4.31
N ASP A 24 4.92 -6.50 4.05
CA ASP A 24 5.15 -6.99 2.69
C ASP A 24 3.81 -7.12 1.96
N LEU A 25 3.64 -6.33 0.90
CA LEU A 25 2.48 -6.41 0.02
C LEU A 25 2.72 -7.50 -1.04
N PRO A 26 1.88 -8.54 -1.11
CA PRO A 26 2.06 -9.61 -2.07
C PRO A 26 1.76 -9.12 -3.50
N SER A 27 2.41 -9.75 -4.48
CA SER A 27 2.44 -9.30 -5.86
C SER A 27 1.08 -9.33 -6.56
N ASP A 28 0.18 -10.20 -6.13
CA ASP A 28 -1.21 -10.29 -6.57
C ASP A 28 -2.02 -9.03 -6.19
N VAL A 29 -1.80 -8.49 -4.99
CA VAL A 29 -2.43 -7.24 -4.54
C VAL A 29 -1.91 -6.06 -5.35
N LEU A 30 -0.59 -5.98 -5.56
CA LEU A 30 0.01 -4.93 -6.39
C LEU A 30 -0.51 -4.99 -7.84
N ALA A 31 -0.60 -6.19 -8.41
CA ALA A 31 -1.16 -6.41 -9.74
C ALA A 31 -2.65 -6.02 -9.81
N ALA A 32 -3.44 -6.34 -8.78
CA ALA A 32 -4.85 -5.94 -8.71
C ALA A 32 -5.04 -4.42 -8.58
N MET A 33 -4.09 -3.72 -7.95
CA MET A 33 -4.05 -2.26 -7.90
C MET A 33 -3.47 -1.63 -9.18
N ASN A 34 -2.91 -2.44 -10.09
CA ASN A 34 -2.18 -2.03 -11.28
C ASN A 34 -1.01 -1.09 -10.94
N ILE A 35 -0.18 -1.53 -9.98
CA ILE A 35 0.99 -0.81 -9.46
C ILE A 35 2.24 -1.67 -9.66
N GLY A 36 3.33 -1.05 -10.11
CA GLY A 36 4.66 -1.65 -10.26
C GLY A 36 5.71 -1.05 -9.32
N LEU A 37 6.92 -1.62 -9.37
CA LEU A 37 8.07 -1.04 -8.67
C LEU A 37 8.40 0.33 -9.26
N GLY A 38 8.55 1.34 -8.39
CA GLY A 38 8.83 2.72 -8.77
C GLY A 38 7.60 3.62 -8.85
N ASP A 39 6.40 3.05 -8.82
CA ASP A 39 5.16 3.83 -8.70
C ASP A 39 5.04 4.44 -7.31
N LEU A 40 4.40 5.61 -7.24
CA LEU A 40 4.18 6.34 -5.99
C LEU A 40 2.79 6.06 -5.43
N LEU A 41 2.72 5.98 -4.11
CA LEU A 41 1.51 5.74 -3.34
C LEU A 41 1.36 6.84 -2.30
N THR A 42 0.15 7.38 -2.15
CA THR A 42 -0.21 8.16 -0.96
C THR A 42 -0.59 7.22 0.17
N ILE A 43 -0.20 7.59 1.38
CA ILE A 43 -0.56 6.89 2.60
C ILE A 43 -1.41 7.83 3.45
N GLU A 44 -2.61 7.39 3.82
CA GLU A 44 -3.52 8.13 4.69
C GLU A 44 -3.96 7.25 5.86
N LEU A 45 -4.17 7.83 7.04
CA LEU A 45 -4.79 7.15 8.18
C LEU A 45 -6.26 7.59 8.27
N VAL A 46 -7.18 6.65 8.08
CA VAL A 46 -8.62 6.89 8.10
C VAL A 46 -9.27 5.87 9.03
N ASP A 47 -9.93 6.33 10.09
CA ASP A 47 -10.64 5.48 11.06
C ASP A 47 -9.79 4.33 11.61
N GLY A 48 -8.51 4.60 11.90
CA GLY A 48 -7.56 3.60 12.41
C GLY A 48 -7.06 2.61 11.36
N SER A 49 -7.44 2.79 10.10
CA SER A 49 -6.98 1.99 8.96
C SER A 49 -6.01 2.78 8.10
N ILE A 50 -4.96 2.13 7.62
CA ILE A 50 -4.04 2.72 6.66
C ILE A 50 -4.59 2.52 5.26
N LEU A 51 -4.83 3.63 4.55
CA LEU A 51 -5.31 3.65 3.19
C LEU A 51 -4.15 3.97 2.24
N LEU A 52 -3.90 3.06 1.30
CA LEU A 52 -2.92 3.20 0.24
C LEU A 52 -3.63 3.54 -1.07
N LYS A 53 -3.28 4.65 -1.71
CA LYS A 53 -3.81 5.02 -3.03
C LYS A 53 -2.66 5.25 -4.01
N PRO A 54 -2.70 4.69 -5.23
CA PRO A 54 -1.72 5.01 -6.26
C PRO A 54 -1.86 6.46 -6.70
N ILE A 55 -0.72 7.15 -6.82
CA ILE A 55 -0.65 8.46 -7.47
C ILE A 55 -0.59 8.21 -8.97
N ARG A 56 -1.52 8.78 -9.73
CA ARG A 56 -1.51 8.71 -11.19
C ARG A 56 -1.24 10.12 -11.73
N ASP A 57 -0.55 10.25 -12.87
CA ASP A 57 -0.17 11.55 -13.43
C ASP A 57 -1.34 12.53 -13.67
N ALA A 58 -2.58 12.04 -13.70
CA ALA A 58 -3.78 12.88 -13.74
C ALA A 58 -3.98 13.70 -12.44
N ASP A 59 -3.43 13.23 -11.31
CA ASP A 59 -3.51 13.85 -9.99
C ASP A 59 -2.44 14.95 -9.80
N THR A 60 -1.42 15.01 -10.67
CA THR A 60 -0.31 15.97 -10.64
C THR A 60 -0.51 17.19 -11.53
N LYS A 61 -1.66 17.34 -12.20
CA LYS A 61 -1.95 18.52 -13.02
C LYS A 61 -2.48 19.68 -12.15
N SER A 62 -1.56 20.50 -11.63
CA SER A 62 -1.82 21.90 -11.27
C SER A 62 -1.33 22.84 -12.36
#